data_AF-A0A3D2MYU8-F1
#
_entry.id   AF-A0A3D2MYU8-F1
#
_cell.length_a   1.000
_cell.length_b   1.000
_cell.length_c   1.000
_cell.angle_alpha   90.00
_cell.angle_beta   90.00
_cell.angle_gamma   90.00
#
_symmetry.space_group_name_H-M   'P 1'
#
loop_
_entity.id
_entity.type
_entity.pdbx_description
1 polymer ?
#
loop_
_entity_poly.entity_id
_entity_poly.type
_entity_poly.pdbx_seq_one_letter_code
_entity_poly.pdbx_strand_id
1 'polypeptide(L)'
;PVIEAKDQQVAQVLTIIFVLNGLAILLFPAIGTALDLTQEQFGMWAAMAIHDTSSVVGAASAYGEEALKTAATLKILRILWLIPVILLASYSMKRVTANHIRIPLFVMGFFIASLIGGYFQFDSAVTGAFSTISKSLFALALFLIGSQMSLQALRTICPRLITMALVLWTALSTTSLYWVLQI
;
A
#
# COMPACT_ATOMS: atom_id res chain seq x y z
N PRO A 1 6.42 -7.48 -18.14
CA PRO A 1 7.18 -8.73 -18.39
C PRO A 1 6.34 -9.94 -18.83
N VAL A 2 5.12 -10.15 -18.30
CA VAL A 2 4.29 -11.35 -18.62
C VAL A 2 3.43 -11.18 -19.89
N ILE A 3 3.15 -9.93 -20.31
CA ILE A 3 2.31 -9.58 -21.46
C ILE A 3 3.05 -8.80 -22.56
N GLU A 4 4.39 -8.79 -22.54
CA GLU A 4 5.23 -8.07 -23.53
C GLU A 4 4.83 -6.59 -23.76
N ALA A 5 4.36 -5.91 -22.71
CA ALA A 5 4.00 -4.50 -22.79
C ALA A 5 5.24 -3.64 -23.11
N LYS A 6 5.08 -2.65 -24.01
CA LYS A 6 6.15 -1.70 -24.36
C LYS A 6 6.65 -0.99 -23.10
N ASP A 7 7.96 -0.89 -22.90
CA ASP A 7 8.56 -0.29 -21.69
C ASP A 7 8.04 1.12 -21.41
N GLN A 8 7.74 1.88 -22.46
CA GLN A 8 7.12 3.19 -22.35
C GLN A 8 5.73 3.15 -21.69
N GLN A 9 4.90 2.16 -22.00
CA GLN A 9 3.58 2.01 -21.38
C GLN A 9 3.71 1.57 -19.92
N VAL A 10 4.67 0.70 -19.62
CA VAL A 10 4.97 0.30 -18.23
C VAL A 10 5.40 1.52 -17.41
N ALA A 11 6.30 2.34 -17.93
CA ALA A 11 6.75 3.58 -17.28
C ALA A 11 5.60 4.59 -17.05
N GLN A 12 4.72 4.75 -18.04
CA GLN A 12 3.54 5.61 -17.91
C GLN A 12 2.58 5.11 -16.83
N VAL A 13 2.26 3.81 -16.81
CA VAL A 13 1.37 3.22 -15.80
C VAL A 13 1.98 3.34 -14.40
N LEU A 14 3.28 3.06 -14.25
CA LEU A 14 3.98 3.25 -12.97
C LEU A 14 3.89 4.70 -12.49
N THR A 15 4.07 5.67 -13.40
CA THR A 15 3.96 7.10 -13.09
C THR A 15 2.54 7.44 -12.61
N ILE A 16 1.49 6.97 -13.29
CA ILE A 16 0.10 7.19 -12.86
C ILE A 16 -0.13 6.60 -11.46
N ILE A 17 0.33 5.37 -11.21
CA ILE A 17 0.18 4.69 -9.92
C ILE A 17 0.85 5.53 -8.82
N PHE A 18 2.09 6.00 -9.03
CA PHE A 18 2.78 6.84 -8.06
C PHE A 18 2.05 8.16 -7.77
N VAL A 19 1.48 8.82 -8.78
CA VAL A 19 0.70 10.04 -8.59
C VAL A 19 -0.56 9.76 -7.76
N LEU A 20 -1.34 8.74 -8.14
CA LEU A 20 -2.57 8.39 -7.41
C LEU A 20 -2.28 7.96 -5.97
N ASN A 21 -1.17 7.27 -5.75
CA ASN A 21 -0.68 6.89 -4.43
C ASN A 21 -0.28 8.12 -3.59
N GLY A 22 0.43 9.08 -4.18
CA GLY A 22 0.76 10.34 -3.52
C GLY A 22 -0.49 11.14 -3.15
N LEU A 23 -1.48 11.20 -4.05
CA LEU A 23 -2.78 11.77 -3.77
C LEU A 23 -3.50 11.03 -2.65
N ALA A 24 -3.43 9.71 -2.61
CA ALA A 24 -4.10 8.90 -1.59
C ALA A 24 -3.58 9.22 -0.17
N ILE A 25 -2.27 9.44 -0.01
CA ILE A 25 -1.67 9.80 1.29
C ILE A 25 -2.29 11.09 1.86
N LEU A 26 -2.67 12.03 1.00
CA LEU A 26 -3.26 13.31 1.40
C LEU A 26 -4.79 13.23 1.51
N LEU A 27 -5.44 12.66 0.50
CA LEU A 27 -6.90 12.65 0.38
C LEU A 27 -7.56 11.69 1.35
N PHE A 28 -6.99 10.50 1.58
CA PHE A 28 -7.63 9.50 2.42
C PHE A 28 -7.77 10.01 3.85
N PRO A 29 -6.71 10.47 4.55
CA PRO A 29 -6.85 10.98 5.91
C PRO A 29 -7.85 12.14 6.00
N ALA A 30 -7.83 13.06 5.03
CA ALA A 30 -8.75 14.20 4.99
C ALA A 30 -10.22 13.76 4.83
N ILE A 31 -10.49 12.75 4.00
CA ILE A 31 -11.84 12.18 3.85
C ILE A 31 -12.22 11.40 5.11
N GLY A 32 -11.29 10.63 5.69
CA GLY A 32 -11.53 9.84 6.89
C GLY A 32 -11.92 10.72 8.08
N THR A 33 -11.22 11.83 8.29
CA THR A 33 -11.55 12.79 9.35
C THR A 33 -12.85 13.53 9.06
N ALA A 34 -13.12 13.89 7.81
CA ALA A 34 -14.39 14.53 7.43
C ALA A 34 -15.62 13.61 7.62
N LEU A 35 -15.42 12.29 7.60
CA LEU A 35 -16.45 11.28 7.83
C LEU A 35 -16.42 10.70 9.26
N ASP A 36 -15.57 11.24 10.15
CA ASP A 36 -15.36 10.76 11.51
C ASP A 36 -15.13 9.24 11.62
N LEU A 37 -14.36 8.67 10.68
CA LEU A 37 -14.07 7.23 10.69
C LEU A 37 -13.26 6.85 11.92
N THR A 38 -13.57 5.70 12.52
CA THR A 38 -12.70 5.12 13.56
C THR A 38 -11.34 4.76 12.95
N GLN A 39 -10.30 4.67 13.78
CA GLN A 39 -8.97 4.29 13.29
C GLN A 39 -8.97 2.89 12.66
N GLU A 40 -9.75 1.96 13.20
CA GLU A 40 -9.93 0.64 12.62
C GLU A 40 -10.60 0.71 11.24
N GLN A 41 -11.72 1.43 11.11
CA GLN A 41 -12.42 1.63 9.84
C GLN A 41 -11.52 2.28 8.79
N PHE A 42 -10.80 3.34 9.17
CA PHE A 42 -9.83 3.98 8.29
C PHE A 42 -8.73 3.01 7.85
N GLY A 43 -8.17 2.24 8.79
CA GLY A 43 -7.13 1.25 8.50
C GLY A 43 -7.60 0.18 7.52
N MET A 44 -8.84 -0.30 7.68
CA MET A 44 -9.49 -1.22 6.75
C MET A 44 -9.65 -0.59 5.36
N TRP A 45 -10.23 0.61 5.30
CA TRP A 45 -10.48 1.31 4.03
C TRP A 45 -9.18 1.60 3.27
N ALA A 46 -8.17 2.15 3.95
CA ALA A 46 -6.87 2.45 3.37
C ALA A 46 -6.19 1.17 2.83
N ALA A 47 -6.21 0.07 3.58
CA ALA A 47 -5.63 -1.20 3.12
C ALA A 47 -6.37 -1.81 1.92
N MET A 48 -7.68 -1.55 1.80
CA MET A 48 -8.51 -2.05 0.71
C MET A 48 -8.33 -1.26 -0.58
N ALA A 49 -8.43 0.07 -0.50
CA ALA A 49 -8.48 0.97 -1.66
C ALA A 49 -7.09 1.35 -2.20
N ILE A 50 -6.09 1.49 -1.32
CA ILE A 50 -4.75 1.90 -1.75
C ILE A 50 -3.94 0.66 -2.09
N HIS A 51 -3.46 0.57 -3.33
CA HIS A 51 -2.81 -0.65 -3.84
C HIS A 51 -1.35 -0.78 -3.43
N ASP A 52 -0.65 0.32 -3.20
CA ASP A 52 0.75 0.32 -2.78
C ASP A 52 0.92 0.30 -1.25
N THR A 53 1.76 -0.60 -0.75
CA THR A 53 1.99 -0.78 0.69
C THR A 53 2.62 0.45 1.34
N SER A 54 3.56 1.12 0.67
CA SER A 54 4.21 2.30 1.24
C SER A 54 3.21 3.45 1.43
N SER A 55 2.30 3.60 0.46
CA SER A 55 1.26 4.64 0.46
C SER A 55 0.17 4.37 1.50
N VAL A 56 -0.16 3.11 1.73
CA VAL A 56 -1.09 2.68 2.80
C VAL A 56 -0.52 3.00 4.17
N VAL A 57 0.74 2.62 4.40
CA VAL A 57 1.46 2.93 5.65
C VAL A 57 1.52 4.44 5.86
N GLY A 58 1.69 5.22 4.80
CA GLY A 58 1.69 6.68 4.88
C GLY A 58 0.35 7.28 5.27
N ALA A 59 -0.71 6.91 4.56
CA ALA A 59 -2.06 7.38 4.90
C ALA A 59 -2.46 6.94 6.32
N ALA A 60 -2.21 5.68 6.68
CA ALA A 60 -2.59 5.12 7.97
C ALA A 60 -1.78 5.69 9.14
N SER A 61 -0.46 5.88 8.97
CA SER A 61 0.37 6.53 10.00
C SER A 61 0.00 7.99 10.24
N ALA A 62 -0.45 8.70 9.19
CA ALA A 62 -0.98 10.06 9.32
C ALA A 62 -2.33 10.11 10.05
N TYR A 63 -3.11 9.03 10.02
CA TYR A 63 -4.42 8.95 10.67
C TYR A 63 -4.34 8.49 12.14
N GLY A 64 -3.46 7.52 12.44
CA GLY A 64 -3.23 7.07 13.82
C GLY A 64 -2.50 5.73 13.92
N GLU A 65 -2.05 5.39 15.14
CA GLU A 65 -1.26 4.18 15.38
C GLU A 65 -2.09 2.89 15.19
N GLU A 66 -3.35 2.90 15.62
CA GLU A 66 -4.26 1.76 15.44
C GLU A 66 -4.62 1.58 13.97
N ALA A 67 -4.84 2.68 13.24
CA ALA A 67 -5.07 2.65 11.80
C ALA A 67 -3.89 2.02 11.07
N LEU A 68 -2.66 2.42 11.41
CA LEU A 68 -1.43 1.85 10.86
C LEU A 68 -1.33 0.35 11.13
N LYS A 69 -1.60 -0.08 12.37
CA LYS A 69 -1.59 -1.49 12.76
C LYS A 69 -2.58 -2.29 11.93
N THR A 70 -3.85 -1.87 11.88
CA THR A 70 -4.90 -2.53 11.11
C THR A 70 -4.57 -2.59 9.63
N ALA A 71 -4.12 -1.47 9.05
CA ALA A 71 -3.82 -1.40 7.62
C ALA A 71 -2.63 -2.28 7.23
N ALA A 72 -1.55 -2.25 8.01
CA ALA A 72 -0.36 -3.06 7.77
C ALA A 72 -0.67 -4.56 7.88
N THR A 73 -1.42 -4.96 8.90
CA THR A 73 -1.85 -6.35 9.09
C THR A 73 -2.67 -6.84 7.89
N LEU A 74 -3.66 -6.09 7.43
CA LEU A 74 -4.47 -6.47 6.26
C LEU A 74 -3.66 -6.55 4.97
N LYS A 75 -2.68 -5.66 4.78
CA LYS A 75 -1.78 -5.70 3.63
C LYS A 75 -0.93 -6.97 3.60
N ILE A 76 -0.37 -7.36 4.74
CA ILE A 76 0.46 -8.56 4.84
C ILE A 76 -0.39 -9.82 4.67
N LEU A 77 -1.58 -9.86 5.25
CA LEU A 77 -2.53 -10.96 5.04
C LEU A 77 -2.84 -11.16 3.56
N ARG A 78 -3.05 -10.09 2.79
CA ARG A 78 -3.26 -10.17 1.33
C ARG A 78 -2.04 -10.75 0.60
N ILE A 79 -0.84 -10.29 0.93
CA ILE A 79 0.41 -10.80 0.33
C ILE A 79 0.57 -12.29 0.62
N LEU A 80 0.30 -12.70 1.86
CA LEU A 80 0.37 -14.10 2.28
C LEU A 80 -0.66 -14.96 1.55
N TRP A 81 -1.90 -14.46 1.37
CA TRP A 81 -2.98 -15.12 0.62
C TRP A 81 -2.73 -15.26 -0.87
N LEU A 82 -1.90 -14.42 -1.47
CA LEU A 82 -1.50 -14.59 -2.88
C LEU A 82 -0.70 -15.89 -3.08
N ILE A 83 0.09 -16.34 -2.11
CA ILE A 83 0.88 -17.57 -2.20
C ILE A 83 -0.01 -18.81 -2.49
N PRO A 84 -1.02 -19.15 -1.66
CA PRO A 84 -1.88 -20.30 -1.93
C PRO A 84 -2.70 -20.13 -3.21
N VAL A 85 -3.20 -18.92 -3.51
CA VAL A 85 -3.96 -18.65 -4.76
C VAL A 85 -3.09 -18.92 -5.99
N ILE A 86 -1.83 -18.46 -5.98
CA ILE A 86 -0.87 -18.68 -7.07
C ILE A 86 -0.55 -20.18 -7.20
N LEU A 87 -0.34 -20.89 -6.09
CA LEU A 87 -0.09 -22.34 -6.11
C LEU A 87 -1.27 -23.12 -6.71
N LEU A 88 -2.51 -22.80 -6.29
CA LEU A 88 -3.73 -23.42 -6.81
C LEU A 88 -3.92 -23.11 -8.30
N ALA A 89 -3.75 -21.86 -8.72
CA ALA A 89 -3.84 -21.47 -10.12
C ALA A 89 -2.77 -22.16 -10.98
N SER A 90 -1.53 -22.22 -10.50
CA SER A 90 -0.42 -22.87 -11.22
C SER A 90 -0.63 -24.37 -11.38
N TYR A 91 -1.16 -25.03 -10.33
CA TYR A 91 -1.55 -26.43 -10.37
C TYR A 91 -2.68 -26.66 -11.38
N SER A 92 -3.75 -25.86 -11.33
CA SER A 92 -4.88 -25.97 -12.26
C SER A 92 -4.49 -25.71 -13.72
N MET A 93 -3.54 -24.80 -13.96
CA MET A 93 -3.07 -24.47 -15.30
C MET A 93 -1.97 -25.41 -15.82
N LYS A 94 -1.56 -26.43 -15.04
CA LYS A 94 -0.43 -27.34 -15.35
C LYS A 94 0.88 -26.62 -15.70
N ARG A 95 1.04 -25.37 -15.24
CA ARG A 95 2.23 -24.54 -15.45
C ARG A 95 3.06 -24.57 -14.18
N VAL A 96 3.68 -25.71 -13.91
CA VAL A 96 4.63 -25.83 -12.80
C VAL A 96 6.03 -25.58 -13.32
N THR A 97 6.54 -24.37 -13.08
CA THR A 97 7.96 -24.19 -12.77
C THR A 97 7.99 -23.46 -11.44
N ALA A 98 7.97 -24.24 -10.37
CA ALA A 98 7.94 -23.79 -8.96
C ALA A 98 9.26 -23.13 -8.52
N ASN A 99 9.96 -22.42 -9.42
CA ASN A 99 11.37 -22.19 -9.20
C ASN A 99 11.72 -20.92 -8.45
N HIS A 100 10.84 -19.92 -8.27
CA HIS A 100 11.20 -18.75 -7.44
C HIS A 100 9.97 -18.09 -6.78
N ILE A 101 9.50 -18.66 -5.66
CA ILE A 101 8.69 -17.90 -4.72
C ILE A 101 9.63 -16.91 -4.02
N ARG A 102 9.60 -15.64 -4.45
CA ARG A 102 10.34 -14.56 -3.76
C ARG A 102 9.49 -14.04 -2.62
N ILE A 103 9.85 -14.38 -1.39
CA ILE A 103 9.23 -13.80 -0.19
C ILE A 103 9.69 -12.34 -0.11
N PRO A 104 8.77 -11.35 -0.05
CA PRO A 104 9.16 -9.95 0.06
C PRO A 104 9.89 -9.71 1.38
N LEU A 105 11.07 -9.10 1.32
CA LEU A 105 11.89 -8.79 2.51
C LEU A 105 11.11 -7.98 3.56
N PHE A 106 10.20 -7.10 3.14
CA PHE A 106 9.30 -6.36 4.02
C PHE A 106 8.44 -7.26 4.91
N VAL A 107 7.92 -8.37 4.38
CA VAL A 107 7.09 -9.32 5.14
C VAL A 107 7.93 -10.03 6.20
N MET A 108 9.14 -10.48 5.83
CA MET A 108 10.08 -11.09 6.78
C MET A 108 10.48 -10.12 7.88
N GLY A 109 10.82 -8.88 7.51
CA GLY A 109 11.18 -7.82 8.45
C GLY A 109 10.04 -7.48 9.42
N PHE A 110 8.82 -7.32 8.90
CA PHE A 110 7.63 -7.07 9.73
C PHE A 110 7.38 -8.22 10.72
N PHE A 111 7.46 -9.46 10.26
CA PHE A 111 7.21 -10.62 11.11
C PHE A 111 8.23 -10.72 12.25
N ILE A 112 9.53 -10.57 11.94
CA ILE A 112 10.60 -10.56 12.94
C ILE A 112 10.43 -9.40 13.92
N ALA A 113 10.17 -8.19 13.41
CA ALA A 113 9.96 -7.00 14.25
C ALA A 113 8.74 -7.16 15.17
N SER A 114 7.64 -7.75 14.67
CA SER A 114 6.45 -8.03 15.46
C SER A 114 6.71 -9.05 16.57
N LEU A 115 7.51 -10.08 16.31
CA LEU A 115 7.92 -11.05 17.34
C LEU A 115 8.78 -10.36 18.41
N ILE A 116 9.79 -9.60 18.00
CA ILE A 116 10.66 -8.87 18.92
C ILE A 116 9.83 -7.91 19.79
N GLY A 117 8.96 -7.11 19.18
CA GLY A 117 8.10 -6.17 19.90
C GLY A 117 7.14 -6.86 20.88
N GLY A 118 6.62 -8.04 20.52
CA GLY A 118 5.74 -8.83 21.39
C GLY A 118 6.45 -9.45 22.59
N TYR A 119 7.69 -9.93 22.41
CA TYR A 119 8.44 -10.61 23.48
C TYR A 119 9.22 -9.66 24.41
N PHE A 120 9.84 -8.62 23.86
CA PHE A 120 10.78 -7.79 24.62
C PHE A 120 10.13 -6.62 25.38
N GLN A 121 8.84 -6.31 25.13
CA GLN A 121 8.06 -5.28 25.83
C GLN A 121 8.87 -4.04 26.25
N PHE A 122 9.36 -3.31 25.25
CA PHE A 122 10.25 -2.16 25.45
C PHE A 122 9.59 -1.04 26.28
N ASP A 123 10.40 -0.31 27.05
CA ASP A 123 9.97 0.87 27.79
C ASP A 123 9.49 2.00 26.83
N SER A 124 8.63 2.86 27.36
CA SER A 124 8.05 4.06 26.74
C SER A 124 9.09 4.97 26.07
N ALA A 125 10.27 5.14 26.66
CA ALA A 125 11.35 5.95 26.07
C ALA A 125 11.91 5.33 24.78
N VAL A 126 12.08 4.00 24.76
CA VAL A 126 12.63 3.26 23.61
C VAL A 126 11.59 3.20 22.49
N THR A 127 10.34 2.91 22.82
CA THR A 127 9.23 2.90 21.85
C THR A 127 8.98 4.29 21.26
N GLY A 128 9.08 5.36 22.06
CA GLY A 128 9.02 6.74 21.60
C GLY A 128 10.15 7.12 20.63
N ALA A 129 11.38 6.67 20.91
CA ALA A 129 12.51 6.85 20.01
C ALA A 129 12.30 6.13 18.67
N PHE A 130 11.84 4.86 18.69
CA PHE A 130 11.49 4.12 17.48
C PHE A 130 10.39 4.82 16.67
N SER A 131 9.34 5.32 17.32
CA SER A 131 8.25 6.05 16.66
C SER A 131 8.78 7.31 15.96
N THR A 132 9.66 8.07 16.62
CA THR A 132 10.24 9.31 16.07
C THR A 132 11.15 9.03 14.87
N ILE A 133 12.02 8.02 14.98
CA ILE A 133 12.92 7.60 13.89
C ILE A 133 12.10 7.08 12.70
N SER A 134 11.09 6.26 12.97
CA SER A 134 10.19 5.72 11.95
C SER A 134 9.48 6.83 11.18
N LYS A 135 8.86 7.79 11.87
CA LYS A 135 8.18 8.94 11.25
C LYS A 135 9.13 9.78 10.40
N SER A 136 10.36 10.01 10.89
CA SER A 136 11.38 10.78 10.16
C SER A 136 11.86 10.07 8.89
N LEU A 137 12.18 8.77 8.99
CA LEU A 137 12.57 7.96 7.83
C LEU A 137 11.43 7.81 6.83
N PHE A 138 10.19 7.73 7.31
CA PHE A 138 9.02 7.64 6.46
C PHE A 138 8.77 8.94 5.69
N ALA A 139 8.88 10.10 6.36
CA ALA A 139 8.81 11.41 5.70
C ALA A 139 9.91 11.56 4.63
N LEU A 140 11.14 11.13 4.93
CA LEU A 140 12.23 11.11 3.95
C LEU A 140 11.93 10.19 2.76
N ALA A 141 11.37 9.00 3.01
CA ALA A 141 10.98 8.07 1.95
C ALA A 141 9.92 8.68 1.02
N LEU A 142 8.88 9.32 1.58
CA LEU A 142 7.87 10.03 0.78
C LEU A 142 8.47 11.17 -0.05
N PHE A 143 9.40 11.94 0.52
CA PHE A 143 10.11 12.98 -0.20
C PHE A 143 10.92 12.41 -1.37
N LEU A 144 11.66 11.32 -1.16
CA LEU A 144 12.43 10.65 -2.22
C LEU A 144 11.53 10.07 -3.31
N ILE A 145 10.40 9.45 -2.94
CA ILE A 145 9.39 8.98 -3.91
C ILE A 145 8.88 10.14 -4.77
N GLY A 146 8.59 11.29 -4.15
CA GLY A 146 8.21 12.51 -4.85
C GLY A 146 9.29 13.01 -5.82
N SER A 147 10.57 12.96 -5.41
CA SER A 147 11.70 13.40 -6.24
C SER A 147 11.97 12.53 -7.48
N GLN A 148 11.53 11.27 -7.49
CA GLN A 148 11.64 10.39 -8.66
C GLN A 148 10.59 10.67 -9.73
N MET A 149 9.60 11.53 -9.45
CA MET A 149 8.59 11.92 -10.43
C MET A 149 9.19 12.89 -11.46
N SER A 150 9.39 12.44 -12.70
CA SER A 150 9.73 13.37 -13.78
C SER A 150 8.47 14.04 -14.34
N LEU A 151 8.39 15.37 -14.26
CA LEU A 151 7.30 16.14 -14.88
C LEU A 151 7.20 15.88 -16.39
N GLN A 152 8.31 15.50 -17.01
CA GLN A 152 8.36 15.13 -18.43
C GLN A 152 7.64 13.80 -18.69
N ALA A 153 7.80 12.78 -17.83
CA ALA A 153 7.05 11.54 -17.98
C ALA A 153 5.54 11.78 -17.87
N LEU A 154 5.11 12.65 -16.96
CA LEU A 154 3.70 13.02 -16.79
C LEU A 154 3.07 13.59 -18.08
N ARG A 155 3.82 14.41 -18.83
CA ARG A 155 3.33 15.01 -20.08
C ARG A 155 3.18 14.02 -21.22
N THR A 156 3.84 12.87 -21.16
CA THR A 156 3.78 11.86 -22.23
C THR A 156 2.65 10.83 -22.03
N ILE A 157 1.94 10.90 -20.90
CA ILE A 157 0.93 9.90 -20.54
C ILE A 157 -0.29 10.01 -21.46
N CYS A 158 -0.69 8.87 -22.05
CA CYS A 158 -1.91 8.79 -22.84
C CYS A 158 -3.16 9.10 -21.99
N PRO A 159 -4.04 10.04 -22.40
CA PRO A 159 -5.24 10.41 -21.63
C PRO A 159 -6.15 9.23 -21.30
N ARG A 160 -6.27 8.26 -22.22
CA ARG A 160 -7.05 7.03 -22.01
C ARG A 160 -6.58 6.20 -20.82
N LEU A 161 -5.27 6.18 -20.55
CA LEU A 161 -4.72 5.46 -19.39
C LEU A 161 -5.06 6.18 -18.09
N ILE A 162 -5.00 7.51 -18.09
CA ILE A 162 -5.37 8.34 -16.94
C ILE A 162 -6.85 8.11 -16.60
N THR A 163 -7.74 8.19 -17.59
CA THR A 163 -9.18 7.99 -17.35
C THR A 163 -9.47 6.60 -16.81
N MET A 164 -8.84 5.56 -17.35
CA MET A 164 -9.06 4.19 -16.90
C MET A 164 -8.55 3.98 -15.47
N ALA A 165 -7.36 4.51 -15.15
CA ALA A 165 -6.80 4.45 -13.81
C ALA A 165 -7.67 5.22 -12.80
N LEU A 166 -8.13 6.42 -13.16
CA LEU A 166 -8.98 7.25 -12.31
C LEU A 166 -10.33 6.58 -12.04
N VAL A 167 -10.98 6.02 -13.06
CA VAL A 167 -12.26 5.30 -12.92
C VAL A 167 -12.09 4.09 -12.00
N LEU A 168 -11.05 3.27 -12.21
CA LEU A 168 -10.81 2.11 -11.36
C LEU A 168 -10.48 2.51 -9.92
N TRP A 169 -9.61 3.51 -9.75
CA TRP A 169 -9.20 4.00 -8.44
C TRP A 169 -10.37 4.60 -7.66
N THR A 170 -11.17 5.45 -8.29
CA THR A 170 -12.37 6.03 -7.66
C THR A 170 -13.41 4.95 -7.36
N ALA A 171 -13.73 4.06 -8.30
CA ALA A 171 -14.70 2.99 -8.09
C ALA A 171 -14.28 2.07 -6.93
N LEU A 172 -13.02 1.65 -6.86
CA LEU A 172 -12.53 0.83 -5.75
C LEU A 172 -12.53 1.60 -4.42
N SER A 173 -12.12 2.87 -4.43
CA SER A 173 -12.09 3.70 -3.22
C SER A 173 -13.49 3.92 -2.65
N THR A 174 -14.48 4.23 -3.49
CA THR A 174 -15.87 4.47 -3.06
C THR A 174 -16.58 3.20 -2.66
N THR A 175 -16.40 2.11 -3.41
CA THR A 175 -17.07 0.82 -3.07
C THR A 175 -16.52 0.22 -1.78
N SER A 176 -15.20 0.26 -1.57
CA SER A 176 -14.62 -0.18 -0.31
C SER A 176 -14.98 0.74 0.87
N LEU A 177 -15.04 2.07 0.66
CA LEU A 177 -15.50 3.00 1.69
C LEU A 177 -16.94 2.70 2.10
N TYR A 178 -17.82 2.53 1.12
CA TYR A 178 -19.22 2.18 1.36
C TYR A 178 -19.33 0.90 2.18
N TRP A 179 -18.55 -0.12 1.87
CA TRP A 179 -18.54 -1.37 2.62
C TRP A 179 -18.06 -1.20 4.06
N VAL A 180 -16.99 -0.40 4.29
CA VAL A 180 -16.48 -0.12 5.63
C VAL A 180 -17.49 0.63 6.49
N LEU A 181 -18.26 1.55 5.90
CA LEU A 181 -19.29 2.30 6.61
C LEU A 181 -20.48 1.43 7.08
N GLN A 182 -20.63 0.22 6.54
CA GLN A 182 -21.71 -0.71 6.87
C GLN A 182 -21.31 -1.74 7.93
N ILE A 183 -20.06 -1.71 8.39
CA ILE A 183 -19.49 -2.60 9.41
C ILE A 183 -19.30 -1.81 10.70
#